data_AF-A0A7J4RRW1-F1
#
_entry.id   AF-A0A7J4RRW1-F1
#
_cell.length_a   1.000
_cell.length_b   1.000
_cell.length_c   1.000
_cell.angle_alpha   90.00
_cell.angle_beta   90.00
_cell.angle_gamma   90.00
#
_symmetry.space_group_name_H-M   'P 1'
#
loop_
_entity.id
_entity.type
_entity.pdbx_description
1 polymer ?
#
loop_
_entity_poly.entity_id
_entity_poly.type
_entity_poly.pdbx_seq_one_letter_code
_entity_poly.pdbx_strand_id
1 'polypeptide(L)'
;MKKYLAIVFFTILLVVPIGIKSVLAADTWYVGQGLKEGDYFRYDLCQVDYKSCTQFEMDFWIKGKTEHGDWDMQVLVKEGTNKIVKGDMQVGRVAPEPIGFSDGIGPYASAYKSSIVWLSGFTTRLDPKDFAAPAWGKIGSIGGMQVGPTGQTETVAVKAGVFDTVVVGWHKSSDNKIWVAPNMPFPVKALTFVDVTAGTIPVQYQFELLEYGNTTTPPDFFDVVATPVTPEEQCPKDDSIKRGQKSLDSHGMIVAYSYSPETPQSGCEITWNFEFEKSFDPNQFESDVHYDIFVVDDDGNFLRSFAQEQGRDHLFAPVGKEFRTMQVKEPLGIAHYVIHVYGTGPDGIAPDTTKSGSLKIDIDVAKGSGTVTPPEVKPPVTKPNPPMKITIDMPEGAANIDNEIFYDPTDTSVTPGSTITWTNSDTASHTVTSGTPTEGPDGKFDSGLFGPGKKFETVLDEKGTYSYFCQVHPWMTGSITVDPTAIPEFPTSVMIIMVLVVAASIIISKFKNITYTKF
;
A
#
# COMPACT_ATOMS: atom_id res chain seq x y z
N MET A 1 45.45 14.05 78.96
CA MET A 1 45.87 13.82 77.56
C MET A 1 45.17 12.56 77.03
N LYS A 2 44.45 12.74 75.92
CA LYS A 2 43.88 11.76 74.96
C LYS A 2 42.99 10.61 75.47
N LYS A 3 41.69 10.83 75.28
CA LYS A 3 40.59 9.87 75.11
C LYS A 3 40.78 9.10 73.80
N TYR A 4 40.53 7.79 73.76
CA TYR A 4 39.86 7.11 72.64
C TYR A 4 39.02 5.95 73.18
N LEU A 5 37.70 6.11 73.02
CA LEU A 5 36.64 5.15 73.27
C LEU A 5 36.56 4.24 72.04
N ALA A 6 36.77 2.94 72.21
CA ALA A 6 36.55 1.96 71.14
C ALA A 6 35.05 1.69 71.02
N ILE A 7 34.43 2.17 69.94
CA ILE A 7 33.04 1.84 69.57
C ILE A 7 33.10 0.70 68.56
N VAL A 8 32.62 -0.47 68.97
CA VAL A 8 32.38 -1.62 68.08
C VAL A 8 31.00 -1.43 67.45
N PHE A 9 30.96 -1.09 66.16
CA PHE A 9 29.72 -1.14 65.39
C PHE A 9 29.53 -2.54 64.82
N PHE A 10 28.58 -3.28 65.38
CA PHE A 10 28.05 -4.50 64.79
C PHE A 10 26.90 -4.10 63.87
N THR A 11 27.16 -3.91 62.58
CA THR A 11 26.11 -3.71 61.57
C THR A 11 25.41 -5.05 61.32
N ILE A 12 24.23 -5.21 61.93
CA ILE A 12 23.27 -6.25 61.54
C ILE A 12 22.71 -5.85 60.18
N LEU A 13 23.14 -6.56 59.13
CA LEU A 13 22.56 -6.46 57.80
C LEU A 13 21.19 -7.15 57.84
N LEU A 14 20.13 -6.36 58.00
CA LEU A 14 18.76 -6.81 57.91
C LEU A 14 18.47 -7.14 56.44
N VAL A 15 18.64 -8.42 56.07
CA VAL A 15 18.16 -8.94 54.79
C VAL A 15 16.63 -8.96 54.88
N VAL A 16 16.01 -7.84 54.55
CA VAL A 16 14.60 -7.83 54.17
C VAL A 16 14.56 -8.52 52.80
N PRO A 17 13.85 -9.64 52.64
CA PRO A 17 13.55 -10.13 51.31
C PRO A 17 12.65 -9.07 50.68
N ILE A 18 13.23 -8.15 49.90
CA ILE A 18 12.49 -7.36 48.94
C ILE A 18 11.99 -8.41 47.95
N GLY A 19 10.77 -8.89 48.19
CA GLY A 19 10.03 -9.62 47.18
C GLY A 19 9.96 -8.71 45.97
N ILE A 20 10.75 -9.04 44.94
CA ILE A 20 10.53 -8.51 43.59
C ILE A 20 9.16 -9.07 43.20
N LYS A 21 8.09 -8.35 43.52
CA LYS A 21 6.83 -8.56 42.83
C LYS A 21 7.13 -8.20 41.37
N SER A 22 7.02 -9.18 40.48
CA SER A 22 7.14 -8.93 39.05
C SER A 22 6.16 -7.83 38.65
N VAL A 23 6.54 -7.07 37.63
CA VAL A 23 5.80 -5.92 37.08
C VAL A 23 4.45 -6.32 36.42
N LEU A 24 4.02 -7.58 36.55
CA LEU A 24 2.70 -8.06 36.15
C LEU A 24 1.67 -7.69 37.24
N ALA A 25 1.34 -6.41 37.37
CA ALA A 25 0.46 -5.90 38.43
C ALA A 25 -1.05 -6.09 38.17
N ALA A 26 -1.45 -6.62 37.01
CA ALA A 26 -2.86 -6.86 36.70
C ALA A 26 -3.08 -8.35 36.40
N ASP A 27 -3.84 -9.03 37.27
CA ASP A 27 -4.25 -10.42 37.08
C ASP A 27 -5.21 -10.56 35.88
N THR A 28 -5.95 -9.49 35.55
CA THR A 28 -6.85 -9.44 34.40
C THR A 28 -6.66 -8.19 33.56
N TRP A 29 -7.02 -8.29 32.28
CA TRP A 29 -6.93 -7.21 31.31
C TRP A 29 -8.17 -7.20 30.42
N TYR A 30 -8.53 -6.02 29.93
CA TYR A 30 -9.51 -5.84 28.86
C TYR A 30 -9.10 -4.67 27.95
N VAL A 31 -9.60 -4.66 26.72
CA VAL A 31 -9.31 -3.56 25.77
C VAL A 31 -9.87 -2.25 26.31
N GLY A 32 -9.02 -1.23 26.45
CA GLY A 32 -9.35 0.06 27.06
C GLY A 32 -9.16 0.10 28.58
N GLN A 33 -8.59 -0.93 29.21
CA GLN A 33 -8.29 -0.92 30.63
C GLN A 33 -7.29 0.19 30.96
N GLY A 34 -7.67 1.07 31.90
CA GLY A 34 -6.82 2.17 32.33
C GLY A 34 -6.80 3.39 31.40
N LEU A 35 -7.61 3.40 30.33
CA LEU A 35 -7.75 4.55 29.42
C LEU A 35 -8.25 5.79 30.17
N LYS A 36 -7.63 6.94 29.90
CA LYS A 36 -7.91 8.23 30.55
C LYS A 36 -8.07 9.34 29.52
N GLU A 37 -8.73 10.41 29.96
CA GLU A 37 -8.72 11.67 29.25
C GLU A 37 -7.29 12.19 29.10
N GLY A 38 -6.99 12.70 27.91
CA GLY A 38 -5.68 13.18 27.53
C GLY A 38 -4.73 12.12 26.99
N ASP A 39 -5.05 10.82 27.11
CA ASP A 39 -4.20 9.78 26.56
C ASP A 39 -4.11 9.93 25.03
N TYR A 40 -2.91 9.75 24.47
CA TYR A 40 -2.72 9.67 23.03
C TYR A 40 -1.91 8.45 22.64
N PHE A 41 -2.15 7.97 21.43
CA PHE A 41 -1.46 6.82 20.85
C PHE A 41 -1.22 7.08 19.37
N ARG A 42 -0.06 6.63 18.89
CA ARG A 42 0.34 6.69 17.49
C ARG A 42 0.69 5.29 17.03
N TYR A 43 0.06 4.81 15.96
CA TYR A 43 0.31 3.49 15.41
C TYR A 43 0.71 3.58 13.94
N ASP A 44 1.65 2.74 13.53
CA ASP A 44 1.79 2.31 12.15
C ASP A 44 0.97 1.03 11.99
N LEU A 45 0.06 1.00 11.02
CA LEU A 45 -0.95 -0.05 10.87
C LEU A 45 -1.11 -0.42 9.40
N CYS A 46 -1.31 -1.71 9.15
CA CYS A 46 -1.97 -2.19 7.94
C CYS A 46 -3.03 -3.24 8.28
N GLN A 47 -4.07 -3.28 7.45
CA GLN A 47 -5.16 -4.26 7.51
C GLN A 47 -5.50 -4.66 6.07
N VAL A 48 -5.69 -5.95 5.80
CA VAL A 48 -5.93 -6.50 4.45
C VAL A 48 -7.22 -5.94 3.83
N ASP A 49 -8.28 -5.81 4.63
CA ASP A 49 -9.54 -5.20 4.20
C ASP A 49 -9.41 -3.69 3.96
N TYR A 50 -8.29 -3.09 4.39
CA TYR A 50 -7.92 -1.72 4.11
C TYR A 50 -6.78 -1.65 3.08
N LYS A 51 -7.16 -1.49 1.81
CA LYS A 51 -6.24 -1.35 0.68
C LYS A 51 -5.17 -2.46 0.61
N SER A 52 -5.51 -3.72 0.87
CA SER A 52 -4.60 -4.88 0.86
C SER A 52 -3.36 -4.70 1.74
N CYS A 53 -3.55 -4.28 3.00
CA CYS A 53 -2.47 -4.05 3.97
C CYS A 53 -1.44 -3.00 3.50
N THR A 54 -1.91 -1.92 2.86
CA THR A 54 -1.08 -0.71 2.70
C THR A 54 -0.82 -0.10 4.08
N GLN A 55 0.43 0.22 4.40
CA GLN A 55 0.78 0.88 5.66
C GLN A 55 0.25 2.31 5.73
N PHE A 56 -0.30 2.69 6.88
CA PHE A 56 -0.70 4.05 7.20
C PHE A 56 -0.51 4.33 8.70
N GLU A 57 -0.25 5.59 9.04
CA GLU A 57 -0.23 6.00 10.45
C GLU A 57 -1.66 6.34 10.91
N MET A 58 -2.06 5.80 12.05
CA MET A 58 -3.29 6.18 12.75
C MET A 58 -2.96 6.65 14.16
N ASP A 59 -3.17 7.93 14.37
CA ASP A 59 -2.94 8.62 15.63
C ASP A 59 -4.30 8.99 16.25
N PHE A 60 -4.47 8.81 17.56
CA PHE A 60 -5.68 9.23 18.27
C PHE A 60 -5.38 9.80 19.66
N TRP A 61 -6.15 10.82 20.03
CA TRP A 61 -6.06 11.52 21.32
C TRP A 61 -7.43 11.54 22.00
N ILE A 62 -7.50 11.09 23.26
CA ILE A 62 -8.73 11.00 24.03
C ILE A 62 -9.09 12.39 24.57
N LYS A 63 -10.09 13.03 23.94
CA LYS A 63 -10.60 14.36 24.35
C LYS A 63 -11.25 14.31 25.73
N GLY A 64 -11.87 13.18 26.06
CA GLY A 64 -12.63 13.01 27.28
C GLY A 64 -13.78 12.04 27.08
N LYS A 65 -14.85 12.24 27.84
CA LYS A 65 -16.07 11.43 27.74
C LYS A 65 -17.23 12.23 27.21
N THR A 66 -18.07 11.59 26.40
CA THR A 66 -19.38 12.10 25.98
C THR A 66 -20.33 12.19 27.19
N GLU A 67 -21.49 12.84 27.01
CA GLU A 67 -22.53 12.90 28.05
C GLU A 67 -23.02 11.52 28.51
N HIS A 68 -22.98 10.51 27.62
CA HIS A 68 -23.37 9.14 27.92
C HIS A 68 -22.22 8.31 28.54
N GLY A 69 -21.04 8.92 28.69
CA GLY A 69 -19.86 8.34 29.32
C GLY A 69 -19.01 7.47 28.39
N ASP A 70 -19.30 7.48 27.09
CA ASP A 70 -18.45 6.91 26.03
C ASP A 70 -17.24 7.80 25.78
N TRP A 71 -16.20 7.27 25.17
CA TRP A 71 -14.98 8.03 24.92
C TRP A 71 -15.11 8.81 23.61
N ASP A 72 -14.68 10.07 23.64
CA ASP A 72 -14.58 10.91 22.48
C ASP A 72 -13.10 11.12 22.16
N MET A 73 -12.68 10.83 20.94
CA MET A 73 -11.29 10.95 20.51
C MET A 73 -11.15 11.74 19.22
N GLN A 74 -10.10 12.54 19.13
CA GLN A 74 -9.66 13.12 17.88
C GLN A 74 -8.76 12.10 17.18
N VAL A 75 -8.99 11.91 15.88
CA VAL A 75 -8.27 10.95 15.04
C VAL A 75 -7.52 11.71 13.95
N LEU A 76 -6.29 11.29 13.70
CA LEU A 76 -5.45 11.76 12.62
C LEU A 76 -4.88 10.55 11.89
N VAL A 77 -5.03 10.53 10.57
CA VAL A 77 -4.51 9.48 9.71
C VAL A 77 -3.59 10.07 8.67
N LYS A 78 -2.44 9.44 8.45
CA LYS A 78 -1.48 9.80 7.40
C LYS A 78 -1.28 8.60 6.48
N GLU A 79 -1.70 8.74 5.23
CA GLU A 79 -1.47 7.76 4.18
C GLU A 79 -0.44 8.27 3.17
N GLY A 80 0.65 7.51 3.00
CA GLY A 80 1.74 7.91 2.12
C GLY A 80 2.30 9.29 2.49
N THR A 81 2.73 10.06 1.48
CA THR A 81 3.34 11.37 1.72
C THR A 81 2.35 12.55 1.69
N ASN A 82 1.14 12.35 1.16
CA ASN A 82 0.30 13.47 0.70
C ASN A 82 -1.14 13.47 1.24
N LYS A 83 -1.61 12.37 1.86
CA LYS A 83 -2.98 12.29 2.36
C LYS A 83 -3.02 12.31 3.88
N ILE A 84 -3.62 13.36 4.41
CA ILE A 84 -3.86 13.55 5.83
C ILE A 84 -5.36 13.66 6.05
N VAL A 85 -5.93 12.74 6.83
CA VAL A 85 -7.33 12.77 7.24
C VAL A 85 -7.39 13.09 8.72
N LYS A 86 -8.20 14.08 9.11
CA LYS A 86 -8.39 14.45 10.51
C LYS A 86 -9.88 14.51 10.79
N GLY A 87 -10.28 13.98 11.94
CA GLY A 87 -11.67 13.89 12.31
C GLY A 87 -11.86 13.47 13.75
N ASP A 88 -13.09 13.13 14.10
CA ASP A 88 -13.48 12.69 15.43
C ASP A 88 -14.03 11.26 15.36
N MET A 89 -13.79 10.48 16.41
CA MET A 89 -14.35 9.15 16.57
C MET A 89 -14.85 9.01 18.01
N GLN A 90 -16.05 8.50 18.17
CA GLN A 90 -16.61 8.10 19.45
C GLN A 90 -16.45 6.59 19.59
N VAL A 91 -15.98 6.14 20.76
CA VAL A 91 -15.81 4.72 21.05
C VAL A 91 -16.45 4.33 22.38
N GLY A 92 -16.94 3.10 22.46
CA GLY A 92 -17.67 2.61 23.63
C GLY A 92 -16.87 2.63 24.94
N ARG A 93 -17.56 2.86 26.05
CA ARG A 93 -16.97 2.78 27.41
C ARG A 93 -16.76 1.37 27.96
N VAL A 94 -17.38 0.36 27.36
CA VAL A 94 -17.28 -1.06 27.79
C VAL A 94 -16.13 -1.74 27.04
N ALA A 95 -16.06 -1.49 25.75
CA ALA A 95 -14.90 -1.74 24.91
C ALA A 95 -14.79 -0.55 23.95
N PRO A 96 -13.58 -0.05 23.67
CA PRO A 96 -13.35 1.11 22.84
C PRO A 96 -13.52 0.79 21.34
N GLU A 97 -14.64 0.16 20.97
CA GLU A 97 -15.07 -0.03 19.59
C GLU A 97 -15.73 1.25 19.05
N PRO A 98 -15.56 1.59 17.76
CA PRO A 98 -16.24 2.71 17.14
C PRO A 98 -17.77 2.61 17.24
N ILE A 99 -18.41 3.67 17.72
CA ILE A 99 -19.87 3.83 17.78
C ILE A 99 -20.37 5.02 16.95
N GLY A 100 -19.47 5.93 16.57
CA GLY A 100 -19.73 7.06 15.68
C GLY A 100 -18.42 7.71 15.27
N PHE A 101 -18.39 8.41 14.14
CA PHE A 101 -17.20 9.11 13.65
C PHE A 101 -17.58 10.18 12.62
N SER A 102 -16.69 11.14 12.39
CA SER A 102 -16.84 12.16 11.35
C SER A 102 -16.60 11.59 9.95
N ASP A 103 -17.01 12.35 8.93
CA ASP A 103 -16.80 11.99 7.53
C ASP A 103 -15.32 11.76 7.22
N GLY A 104 -15.05 10.85 6.27
CA GLY A 104 -13.71 10.39 5.91
C GLY A 104 -13.02 9.47 6.93
N ILE A 105 -13.51 9.34 8.18
CA ILE A 105 -12.90 8.46 9.19
C ILE A 105 -13.36 7.00 9.08
N GLY A 106 -14.52 6.73 8.45
CA GLY A 106 -15.16 5.41 8.42
C GLY A 106 -14.27 4.22 8.02
N PRO A 107 -13.50 4.30 6.91
CA PRO A 107 -12.60 3.22 6.52
C PRO A 107 -11.53 2.91 7.59
N TYR A 108 -11.00 3.94 8.25
CA TYR A 108 -9.99 3.80 9.30
C TYR A 108 -10.59 3.34 10.63
N ALA A 109 -11.82 3.74 10.95
CA ALA A 109 -12.56 3.21 12.08
C ALA A 109 -12.78 1.69 11.94
N SER A 110 -13.05 1.23 10.71
CA SER A 110 -13.20 -0.19 10.39
C SER A 110 -11.87 -0.94 10.52
N ALA A 111 -10.77 -0.36 10.02
CA ALA A 111 -9.43 -0.90 10.20
C ALA A 111 -9.05 -0.98 11.68
N TYR A 112 -9.27 0.08 12.46
CA TYR A 112 -9.06 0.12 13.91
C TYR A 112 -9.85 -0.97 14.65
N LYS A 113 -11.15 -1.11 14.33
CA LYS A 113 -12.03 -2.13 14.92
C LYS A 113 -11.53 -3.55 14.65
N SER A 114 -11.10 -3.81 13.43
CA SER A 114 -10.65 -5.13 12.98
C SER A 114 -9.18 -5.43 13.32
N SER A 115 -8.47 -4.50 13.98
CA SER A 115 -7.05 -4.65 14.36
C SER A 115 -6.77 -4.25 15.82
N ILE A 116 -6.52 -2.97 16.11
CA ILE A 116 -6.07 -2.43 17.41
C ILE A 116 -6.99 -2.88 18.55
N VAL A 117 -8.31 -2.86 18.32
CA VAL A 117 -9.30 -3.27 19.32
C VAL A 117 -9.95 -4.61 19.04
N TRP A 118 -9.44 -5.42 18.12
CA TRP A 118 -10.04 -6.70 17.74
C TRP A 118 -10.27 -7.64 18.94
N LEU A 119 -9.41 -7.58 19.95
CA LEU A 119 -9.55 -8.34 21.20
C LEU A 119 -10.81 -7.99 22.01
N SER A 120 -11.53 -6.90 21.69
CA SER A 120 -12.80 -6.53 22.31
C SER A 120 -13.87 -7.62 22.15
N GLY A 121 -13.76 -8.43 21.08
CA GLY A 121 -14.62 -9.60 20.86
C GLY A 121 -14.45 -10.70 21.92
N PHE A 122 -13.38 -10.67 22.71
CA PHE A 122 -13.07 -11.69 23.73
C PHE A 122 -12.92 -11.13 25.13
N THR A 123 -12.55 -9.86 25.26
CA THR A 123 -12.35 -9.22 26.56
C THR A 123 -12.84 -7.78 26.57
N THR A 124 -13.70 -7.48 27.53
CA THR A 124 -14.32 -6.16 27.71
C THR A 124 -14.30 -5.78 29.19
N ARG A 125 -14.65 -4.54 29.52
CA ARG A 125 -14.75 -4.09 30.92
C ARG A 125 -15.72 -4.93 31.76
N LEU A 126 -16.71 -5.57 31.14
CA LEU A 126 -17.69 -6.43 31.83
C LEU A 126 -17.21 -7.88 31.96
N ASP A 127 -16.24 -8.29 31.15
CA ASP A 127 -15.66 -9.63 31.14
C ASP A 127 -14.13 -9.53 30.90
N PRO A 128 -13.40 -8.99 31.89
CA PRO A 128 -11.94 -8.89 31.81
C PRO A 128 -11.32 -10.29 31.88
N LYS A 129 -10.26 -10.53 31.11
CA LYS A 129 -9.66 -11.85 30.99
C LYS A 129 -8.34 -11.96 31.72
N ASP A 130 -8.15 -13.10 32.37
CA ASP A 130 -6.92 -13.44 33.08
C ASP A 130 -5.85 -13.90 32.07
N PHE A 131 -4.62 -13.40 32.22
CA PHE A 131 -3.49 -13.84 31.39
C PHE A 131 -3.04 -15.28 31.66
N ALA A 132 -3.44 -15.87 32.79
CA ALA A 132 -3.27 -17.28 33.11
C ALA A 132 -4.43 -18.15 32.59
N ALA A 133 -5.51 -17.55 32.04
CA ALA A 133 -6.61 -18.32 31.49
C ALA A 133 -6.12 -19.14 30.27
N PRO A 134 -6.51 -20.42 30.17
CA PRO A 134 -6.07 -21.29 29.06
C PRO A 134 -6.61 -20.84 27.70
N ALA A 135 -7.71 -20.08 27.69
CA ALA A 135 -8.28 -19.45 26.52
C ALA A 135 -9.17 -18.27 26.92
N TRP A 136 -9.26 -17.27 26.04
CA TRP A 136 -10.17 -16.14 26.13
C TRP A 136 -11.41 -16.32 25.25
N GLY A 137 -11.29 -17.08 24.15
CA GLY A 137 -12.40 -17.32 23.23
C GLY A 137 -12.22 -18.52 22.30
N LYS A 138 -13.32 -18.95 21.68
CA LYS A 138 -13.36 -20.20 20.89
C LYS A 138 -12.85 -20.07 19.46
N ILE A 139 -12.93 -18.89 18.83
CA ILE A 139 -12.71 -18.74 17.39
C ILE A 139 -11.88 -17.48 17.13
N GLY A 140 -10.60 -17.65 16.79
CA GLY A 140 -9.79 -16.58 16.18
C GLY A 140 -9.89 -16.58 14.64
N SER A 141 -10.13 -17.76 14.08
CA SER A 141 -10.46 -18.01 12.68
C SER A 141 -11.27 -19.30 12.60
N ILE A 142 -12.15 -19.48 11.61
CA ILE A 142 -13.05 -20.65 11.51
C ILE A 142 -12.23 -21.95 11.49
N GLY A 143 -12.36 -22.83 12.48
CA GLY A 143 -11.58 -24.08 12.56
C GLY A 143 -10.13 -23.94 13.06
N GLY A 144 -9.72 -22.74 13.50
CA GLY A 144 -8.42 -22.51 14.17
C GLY A 144 -8.45 -22.84 15.66
N MET A 145 -7.29 -22.73 16.32
CA MET A 145 -7.20 -22.89 17.77
C MET A 145 -8.00 -21.80 18.53
N GLN A 146 -8.24 -22.06 19.82
CA GLN A 146 -8.80 -21.07 20.72
C GLN A 146 -7.88 -19.84 20.81
N VAL A 147 -8.49 -18.67 20.93
CA VAL A 147 -7.77 -17.41 21.17
C VAL A 147 -7.45 -17.34 22.64
N GLY A 148 -6.20 -17.06 22.98
CA GLY A 148 -5.82 -16.83 24.37
C GLY A 148 -4.33 -16.58 24.55
N PRO A 149 -3.88 -16.43 25.80
CA PRO A 149 -2.47 -16.35 26.15
C PRO A 149 -1.73 -17.59 25.67
N THR A 150 -0.64 -17.41 24.95
CA THR A 150 0.19 -18.51 24.43
C THR A 150 1.13 -19.10 25.49
N GLY A 151 1.10 -18.58 26.72
CA GLY A 151 2.05 -18.91 27.79
C GLY A 151 3.42 -18.24 27.62
N GLN A 152 3.63 -17.49 26.53
CA GLN A 152 4.87 -16.75 26.26
C GLN A 152 4.72 -15.34 26.83
N THR A 153 5.53 -15.04 27.85
CA THR A 153 5.85 -13.65 28.20
C THR A 153 7.05 -13.24 27.36
N GLU A 154 6.91 -12.11 26.66
CA GLU A 154 7.93 -11.60 25.77
C GLU A 154 8.21 -10.14 26.11
N THR A 155 9.48 -9.77 26.26
CA THR A 155 9.90 -8.38 26.28
C THR A 155 10.06 -7.92 24.83
N VAL A 156 9.15 -7.07 24.36
CA VAL A 156 9.12 -6.60 22.97
C VAL A 156 9.56 -5.14 22.89
N ALA A 157 10.43 -4.84 21.92
CA ALA A 157 10.80 -3.48 21.57
C ALA A 157 9.96 -3.00 20.38
N VAL A 158 9.37 -1.83 20.53
CA VAL A 158 8.65 -1.07 19.49
C VAL A 158 9.18 0.36 19.48
N LYS A 159 8.84 1.17 18.47
CA LYS A 159 9.28 2.58 18.43
C LYS A 159 8.90 3.38 19.70
N ALA A 160 7.76 3.07 20.33
CA ALA A 160 7.34 3.73 21.56
C ALA A 160 8.15 3.33 22.81
N GLY A 161 8.94 2.26 22.76
CA GLY A 161 9.73 1.78 23.91
C GLY A 161 9.80 0.26 24.01
N VAL A 162 10.21 -0.21 25.20
CA VAL A 162 10.35 -1.63 25.51
C VAL A 162 9.29 -2.03 26.53
N PHE A 163 8.54 -3.10 26.25
CA PHE A 163 7.41 -3.53 27.04
C PHE A 163 7.53 -5.00 27.42
N ASP A 164 7.26 -5.33 28.68
CA ASP A 164 6.98 -6.70 29.09
C ASP A 164 5.53 -7.04 28.73
N THR A 165 5.36 -8.03 27.87
CA THR A 165 4.05 -8.35 27.28
C THR A 165 3.70 -9.82 27.45
N VAL A 166 2.41 -10.08 27.41
CA VAL A 166 1.86 -11.42 27.21
C VAL A 166 1.41 -11.53 25.77
N VAL A 167 1.85 -12.58 25.08
CA VAL A 167 1.42 -12.84 23.70
C VAL A 167 0.08 -13.55 23.74
N VAL A 168 -0.96 -12.84 23.28
CA VAL A 168 -2.30 -13.39 23.01
C VAL A 168 -2.34 -13.79 21.55
N GLY A 169 -2.75 -15.02 21.25
CA GLY A 169 -2.68 -15.54 19.89
C GLY A 169 -3.53 -16.77 19.65
N TRP A 170 -3.49 -17.23 18.40
CA TRP A 170 -4.05 -18.50 17.96
C TRP A 170 -3.23 -19.02 16.78
N HIS A 171 -3.24 -20.34 16.58
CA HIS A 171 -2.60 -20.97 15.44
C HIS A 171 -3.65 -21.39 14.41
N LYS A 172 -3.38 -21.08 13.15
CA LYS A 172 -4.09 -21.62 11.99
C LYS A 172 -3.24 -21.41 10.74
N SER A 173 -2.56 -22.47 10.28
CA SER A 173 -1.57 -22.44 9.18
C SER A 173 -0.32 -21.57 9.44
N SER A 174 -0.47 -20.47 10.18
CA SER A 174 0.57 -19.61 10.75
C SER A 174 0.20 -19.22 12.19
N ASP A 175 1.18 -18.73 12.95
CA ASP A 175 0.98 -18.19 14.29
C ASP A 175 0.53 -16.73 14.23
N ASN A 176 -0.65 -16.46 14.78
CA ASN A 176 -1.20 -15.12 14.91
C ASN A 176 -0.87 -14.59 16.32
N LYS A 177 -0.25 -13.42 16.40
CA LYS A 177 0.29 -12.89 17.66
C LYS A 177 -0.13 -11.44 17.89
N ILE A 178 -0.58 -11.16 19.10
CA ILE A 178 -0.91 -9.82 19.61
C ILE A 178 -0.18 -9.66 20.94
N TRP A 179 0.73 -8.69 21.02
CA TRP A 179 1.52 -8.42 22.21
C TRP A 179 0.80 -7.42 23.11
N VAL A 180 0.31 -7.90 24.25
CA VAL A 180 -0.45 -7.11 25.21
C VAL A 180 0.43 -6.77 26.40
N ALA A 181 0.69 -5.49 26.61
CA ALA A 181 1.31 -4.99 27.84
C ALA A 181 0.22 -4.79 28.91
N PRO A 182 0.29 -5.45 30.09
CA PRO A 182 -0.79 -5.41 31.08
C PRO A 182 -1.16 -4.00 31.60
N ASN A 183 -0.23 -3.06 31.51
CA ASN A 183 -0.38 -1.67 31.94
C ASN A 183 -0.84 -0.72 30.82
N MET A 184 -1.04 -1.23 29.60
CA MET A 184 -1.46 -0.44 28.44
C MET A 184 -2.94 -0.69 28.12
N PRO A 185 -3.71 0.34 27.75
CA PRO A 185 -5.12 0.16 27.37
C PRO A 185 -5.29 -0.56 26.02
N PHE A 186 -4.27 -0.53 25.16
CA PHE A 186 -4.28 -1.16 23.85
C PHE A 186 -3.03 -2.04 23.67
N PRO A 187 -3.07 -3.09 22.82
CA PRO A 187 -1.90 -3.87 22.49
C PRO A 187 -0.81 -3.01 21.84
N VAL A 188 0.47 -3.33 22.10
CA VAL A 188 1.59 -2.51 21.61
C VAL A 188 2.09 -2.95 20.24
N LYS A 189 1.75 -4.17 19.82
CA LYS A 189 2.16 -4.76 18.54
C LYS A 189 1.22 -5.91 18.16
N ALA A 190 1.01 -6.14 16.87
CA ALA A 190 0.41 -7.36 16.37
C ALA A 190 0.96 -7.76 15.01
N LEU A 191 0.91 -9.07 14.72
CA LEU A 191 1.14 -9.66 13.41
C LEU A 191 0.21 -10.86 13.26
N THR A 192 -0.72 -10.77 12.33
CA THR A 192 -1.72 -11.79 12.07
C THR A 192 -1.85 -12.05 10.57
N PHE A 193 -2.46 -13.16 10.22
CA PHE A 193 -2.45 -13.72 8.88
C PHE A 193 -3.84 -14.15 8.46
N VAL A 194 -4.15 -13.97 7.17
CA VAL A 194 -5.40 -14.44 6.58
C VAL A 194 -5.37 -15.97 6.53
N ASP A 195 -6.53 -16.59 6.70
CA ASP A 195 -6.65 -18.02 6.45
C ASP A 195 -6.71 -18.32 4.95
N VAL A 196 -5.67 -18.97 4.42
CA VAL A 196 -5.64 -19.44 3.03
C VAL A 196 -5.31 -20.93 2.97
N THR A 197 -5.83 -21.61 1.95
CA THR A 197 -5.66 -23.07 1.76
C THR A 197 -4.45 -23.45 0.93
N ALA A 198 -3.85 -22.49 0.21
CA ALA A 198 -2.60 -22.64 -0.56
C ALA A 198 -1.99 -21.25 -0.85
N GLY A 199 -0.71 -21.19 -1.22
CA GLY A 199 -0.01 -19.95 -1.58
C GLY A 199 0.74 -19.28 -0.42
N THR A 200 1.25 -18.07 -0.66
CA THR A 200 1.85 -17.22 0.40
C THR A 200 0.74 -16.67 1.30
N ILE A 201 0.81 -16.95 2.59
CA ILE A 201 -0.21 -16.51 3.56
C ILE A 201 -0.09 -14.99 3.75
N PRO A 202 -1.06 -14.17 3.31
CA PRO A 202 -0.96 -12.74 3.42
C PRO A 202 -1.18 -12.30 4.87
N VAL A 203 -0.61 -11.14 5.22
CA VAL A 203 -0.89 -10.49 6.50
C VAL A 203 -2.36 -10.08 6.52
N GLN A 204 -3.07 -10.47 7.59
CA GLN A 204 -4.42 -9.94 7.85
C GLN A 204 -4.25 -8.53 8.38
N TYR A 205 -3.76 -8.36 9.60
CA TYR A 205 -3.34 -7.05 10.10
C TYR A 205 -1.99 -7.12 10.82
N GLN A 206 -1.27 -6.01 10.74
CA GLN A 206 -0.03 -5.76 11.46
C GLN A 206 -0.05 -4.33 11.98
N PHE A 207 0.36 -4.14 13.22
CA PHE A 207 0.58 -2.79 13.74
C PHE A 207 1.73 -2.74 14.74
N GLU A 208 2.30 -1.56 14.91
CA GLU A 208 3.30 -1.24 15.93
C GLU A 208 3.01 0.11 16.57
N LEU A 209 3.06 0.17 17.91
CA LEU A 209 2.93 1.42 18.66
C LEU A 209 4.19 2.29 18.47
N LEU A 210 3.99 3.47 17.92
CA LEU A 210 5.02 4.45 17.60
C LEU A 210 5.30 5.40 18.77
N GLU A 211 4.25 5.85 19.44
CA GLU A 211 4.32 6.81 20.53
C GLU A 211 3.06 6.70 21.39
N TYR A 212 3.19 6.99 22.69
CA TYR A 212 2.04 7.15 23.58
C TYR A 212 2.38 8.15 24.67
N GLY A 213 1.34 8.75 25.26
CA GLY A 213 1.50 9.65 26.38
C GLY A 213 0.16 10.15 26.89
N ASN A 214 0.19 11.20 27.72
CA ASN A 214 -1.00 11.86 28.22
C ASN A 214 -0.78 13.37 28.25
N THR A 215 -1.68 14.13 27.61
CA THR A 215 -1.63 15.59 27.52
C THR A 215 -3.03 16.17 27.66
N THR A 216 -3.14 17.32 28.32
CA THR A 216 -4.42 18.03 28.49
C THR A 216 -4.90 18.74 27.22
N THR A 217 -4.01 18.90 26.25
CA THR A 217 -4.30 19.46 24.92
C THR A 217 -3.90 18.46 23.84
N PRO A 218 -4.46 18.54 22.62
CA PRO A 218 -3.99 17.73 21.51
C PRO A 218 -2.47 17.87 21.35
N PRO A 219 -1.73 16.76 21.16
CA PRO A 219 -0.31 16.82 20.84
C PRO A 219 -0.02 17.59 19.54
N ASP A 220 1.15 18.23 19.44
CA ASP A 220 1.57 19.06 18.30
C ASP A 220 1.51 18.33 16.93
N PHE A 221 1.63 17.00 16.90
CA PHE A 221 1.49 16.24 15.66
C PHE A 221 0.06 16.23 15.09
N PHE A 222 -0.93 16.68 15.87
CA PHE A 222 -2.28 17.00 15.38
C PHE A 222 -2.37 18.39 14.74
N ASP A 223 -1.34 19.23 14.83
CA ASP A 223 -1.28 20.56 14.20
C ASP A 223 -0.89 20.48 12.72
N VAL A 224 -1.59 19.60 12.00
CA VAL A 224 -1.48 19.44 10.55
C VAL A 224 -2.81 19.77 9.90
N VAL A 225 -2.74 20.39 8.73
CA VAL A 225 -3.93 20.70 7.93
C VAL A 225 -4.36 19.42 7.23
N ALA A 226 -5.62 19.01 7.44
CA ALA A 226 -6.20 17.90 6.70
C ALA A 226 -6.14 18.20 5.20
N THR A 227 -5.81 17.18 4.39
CA THR A 227 -5.98 17.27 2.95
C THR A 227 -7.44 17.63 2.68
N PRO A 228 -7.74 18.65 1.84
CA PRO A 228 -9.11 19.05 1.59
C PRO A 228 -9.98 17.84 1.25
N VAL A 229 -11.00 17.61 2.05
CA VAL A 229 -12.00 16.58 1.80
C VAL A 229 -12.70 17.00 0.52
N THR A 230 -12.55 16.24 -0.56
CA THR A 230 -13.39 16.40 -1.74
C THR A 230 -14.85 16.16 -1.31
N PRO A 231 -15.83 16.95 -1.77
CA PRO A 231 -17.09 17.14 -1.06
C PRO A 231 -17.94 15.86 -0.99
N GLU A 232 -17.81 15.11 0.10
CA GLU A 232 -18.65 13.94 0.41
C GLU A 232 -20.04 14.37 0.94
N GLU A 233 -20.18 15.59 1.47
CA GLU A 233 -21.42 16.12 2.07
C GLU A 233 -22.57 16.36 1.07
N GLN A 234 -22.33 16.32 -0.25
CA GLN A 234 -23.39 16.41 -1.26
C GLN A 234 -23.84 15.07 -1.84
N CYS A 235 -23.23 13.96 -1.42
CA CYS A 235 -23.50 12.64 -1.97
C CYS A 235 -24.75 12.04 -1.32
N PRO A 236 -25.78 11.65 -2.10
CA PRO A 236 -26.94 10.94 -1.56
C PRO A 236 -26.51 9.63 -0.91
N LYS A 237 -27.10 9.31 0.25
CA LYS A 237 -27.00 7.98 0.82
C LYS A 237 -27.83 7.03 -0.05
N ASP A 238 -27.15 6.23 -0.84
CA ASP A 238 -27.73 5.24 -1.75
C ASP A 238 -26.96 3.92 -1.63
N ASP A 239 -27.62 2.92 -1.05
CA ASP A 239 -27.07 1.58 -0.82
C ASP A 239 -27.46 0.61 -1.96
N SER A 240 -27.91 1.13 -3.11
CA SER A 240 -28.25 0.30 -4.28
C SER A 240 -27.01 -0.40 -4.83
N ILE A 241 -27.12 -1.70 -5.08
CA ILE A 241 -26.00 -2.52 -5.55
C ILE A 241 -26.31 -3.06 -6.94
N LYS A 242 -25.47 -2.72 -7.91
CA LYS A 242 -25.42 -3.44 -9.19
C LYS A 242 -24.49 -4.63 -9.08
N ARG A 243 -24.90 -5.77 -9.65
CA ARG A 243 -24.06 -6.97 -9.77
C ARG A 243 -23.92 -7.36 -11.23
N GLY A 244 -22.77 -7.89 -11.59
CA GLY A 244 -22.49 -8.46 -12.89
C GLY A 244 -21.42 -9.54 -12.81
N GLN A 245 -21.29 -10.31 -13.88
CA GLN A 245 -20.27 -11.34 -14.01
C GLN A 245 -19.92 -11.44 -15.49
N LYS A 246 -18.64 -11.35 -15.82
CA LYS A 246 -18.15 -11.40 -17.21
C LYS A 246 -16.82 -12.14 -17.27
N SER A 247 -16.59 -12.89 -18.33
CA SER A 247 -15.26 -13.39 -18.66
C SER A 247 -14.37 -12.24 -19.15
N LEU A 248 -13.06 -12.34 -18.90
CA LEU A 248 -12.09 -11.53 -19.63
C LEU A 248 -12.18 -11.82 -21.14
N ASP A 249 -11.78 -10.86 -21.96
CA ASP A 249 -11.64 -11.02 -23.41
C ASP A 249 -10.74 -12.22 -23.81
N SER A 250 -9.69 -12.47 -23.02
CA SER A 250 -8.79 -13.62 -23.16
C SER A 250 -9.40 -14.95 -22.71
N HIS A 251 -10.55 -14.90 -22.02
CA HIS A 251 -11.18 -16.04 -21.34
C HIS A 251 -10.32 -16.69 -20.24
N GLY A 252 -9.26 -16.00 -19.78
CA GLY A 252 -8.36 -16.50 -18.74
C GLY A 252 -9.01 -16.66 -17.36
N MET A 253 -9.99 -15.83 -17.04
CA MET A 253 -10.77 -15.87 -15.80
C MET A 253 -12.16 -15.25 -16.00
N ILE A 254 -13.03 -15.48 -15.01
CA ILE A 254 -14.32 -14.81 -14.88
C ILE A 254 -14.17 -13.78 -13.76
N VAL A 255 -14.72 -12.59 -13.93
CA VAL A 255 -14.77 -11.58 -12.87
C VAL A 255 -16.24 -11.35 -12.53
N ALA A 256 -16.65 -11.82 -11.35
CA ALA A 256 -17.87 -11.35 -10.72
C ALA A 256 -17.58 -10.02 -10.04
N TYR A 257 -18.48 -9.05 -10.21
CA TYR A 257 -18.32 -7.73 -9.65
C TYR A 257 -19.64 -7.23 -9.08
N SER A 258 -19.53 -6.36 -8.09
CA SER A 258 -20.63 -5.53 -7.65
C SER A 258 -20.16 -4.13 -7.33
N TYR A 259 -21.03 -3.15 -7.52
CA TYR A 259 -20.74 -1.79 -7.14
C TYR A 259 -21.95 -1.08 -6.56
N SER A 260 -21.67 -0.10 -5.69
CA SER A 260 -22.65 0.71 -4.97
C SER A 260 -22.16 2.16 -4.89
N PRO A 261 -23.04 3.16 -5.08
CA PRO A 261 -24.43 3.03 -5.54
C PRO A 261 -24.54 2.54 -7.01
N GLU A 262 -25.71 2.04 -7.44
CA GLU A 262 -25.96 1.64 -8.84
C GLU A 262 -25.86 2.83 -9.81
N THR A 263 -26.21 4.03 -9.35
CA THR A 263 -26.08 5.30 -10.08
C THR A 263 -25.21 6.30 -9.30
N PRO A 264 -23.88 6.15 -9.35
CA PRO A 264 -22.98 7.03 -8.61
C PRO A 264 -22.96 8.43 -9.19
N GLN A 265 -22.55 9.40 -8.38
CA GLN A 265 -22.51 10.80 -8.78
C GLN A 265 -21.07 11.27 -8.94
N SER A 266 -20.85 12.16 -9.91
CA SER A 266 -19.55 12.82 -10.08
C SER A 266 -19.17 13.56 -8.80
N GLY A 267 -17.94 13.33 -8.32
CA GLY A 267 -17.42 13.85 -7.05
C GLY A 267 -17.66 12.93 -5.85
N CYS A 268 -18.55 11.94 -5.95
CA CYS A 268 -18.89 11.00 -4.88
C CYS A 268 -18.14 9.68 -4.99
N GLU A 269 -18.17 8.90 -3.92
CA GLU A 269 -17.56 7.57 -3.91
C GLU A 269 -18.43 6.51 -4.58
N ILE A 270 -17.78 5.60 -5.30
CA ILE A 270 -18.31 4.30 -5.72
C ILE A 270 -17.49 3.22 -5.02
N THR A 271 -18.19 2.28 -4.40
CA THR A 271 -17.61 1.11 -3.77
C THR A 271 -17.76 -0.09 -4.68
N TRP A 272 -16.68 -0.82 -4.90
CA TRP A 272 -16.57 -2.01 -5.73
C TRP A 272 -16.24 -3.23 -4.88
N ASN A 273 -16.84 -4.36 -5.26
CA ASN A 273 -16.37 -5.69 -4.89
C ASN A 273 -16.03 -6.44 -6.17
N PHE A 274 -14.86 -7.08 -6.22
CA PHE A 274 -14.46 -7.98 -7.29
C PHE A 274 -14.21 -9.37 -6.72
N GLU A 275 -14.67 -10.38 -7.45
CA GLU A 275 -14.34 -11.78 -7.22
C GLU A 275 -13.76 -12.31 -8.54
N PHE A 276 -12.45 -12.54 -8.54
CA PHE A 276 -11.71 -13.13 -9.65
C PHE A 276 -11.85 -14.64 -9.57
N GLU A 277 -12.73 -15.20 -10.40
CA GLU A 277 -13.12 -16.59 -10.42
C GLU A 277 -12.38 -17.37 -11.51
N LYS A 278 -12.18 -18.67 -11.27
CA LYS A 278 -11.59 -19.56 -12.27
C LYS A 278 -12.51 -19.69 -13.48
N SER A 279 -11.95 -19.65 -14.68
CA SER A 279 -12.71 -19.71 -15.94
C SER A 279 -13.55 -20.97 -16.13
N PHE A 280 -13.22 -22.06 -15.44
CA PHE A 280 -13.92 -23.35 -15.50
C PHE A 280 -14.75 -23.70 -14.26
N ASP A 281 -14.65 -22.92 -13.18
CA ASP A 281 -15.44 -23.11 -11.96
C ASP A 281 -15.67 -21.76 -11.25
N PRO A 282 -16.84 -21.12 -11.47
CA PRO A 282 -17.12 -19.79 -10.93
C PRO A 282 -17.25 -19.75 -9.40
N ASN A 283 -17.21 -20.89 -8.70
CA ASN A 283 -17.25 -20.92 -7.23
C ASN A 283 -15.84 -20.99 -6.61
N GLN A 284 -14.79 -21.00 -7.43
CA GLN A 284 -13.40 -20.99 -6.99
C GLN A 284 -12.71 -19.72 -7.46
N PHE A 285 -11.87 -19.15 -6.59
CA PHE A 285 -11.19 -17.89 -6.86
C PHE A 285 -9.75 -18.12 -7.34
N GLU A 286 -9.28 -17.24 -8.21
CA GLU A 286 -7.87 -17.07 -8.54
C GLU A 286 -7.20 -16.30 -7.41
N SER A 287 -6.07 -16.77 -6.90
CA SER A 287 -5.29 -16.05 -5.88
C SER A 287 -4.19 -15.23 -6.56
N ASP A 288 -3.63 -14.29 -5.81
CA ASP A 288 -2.47 -13.51 -6.23
C ASP A 288 -2.68 -12.76 -7.57
N VAL A 289 -3.82 -12.09 -7.74
CA VAL A 289 -4.22 -11.45 -9.00
C VAL A 289 -3.70 -10.02 -9.08
N HIS A 290 -2.97 -9.70 -10.14
CA HIS A 290 -2.50 -8.34 -10.45
C HIS A 290 -3.46 -7.68 -11.43
N TYR A 291 -4.02 -6.52 -11.08
CA TYR A 291 -5.07 -5.90 -11.89
C TYR A 291 -5.06 -4.36 -11.79
N ASP A 292 -5.87 -3.69 -12.61
CA ASP A 292 -6.17 -2.27 -12.53
C ASP A 292 -7.63 -2.00 -12.91
N ILE A 293 -8.10 -0.81 -12.56
CA ILE A 293 -9.38 -0.25 -12.95
C ILE A 293 -9.07 1.00 -13.76
N PHE A 294 -9.16 0.88 -15.08
CA PHE A 294 -9.04 2.02 -15.97
C PHE A 294 -10.39 2.69 -16.18
N VAL A 295 -10.35 3.98 -16.49
CA VAL A 295 -11.46 4.67 -17.14
C VAL A 295 -11.01 5.08 -18.52
N VAL A 296 -11.86 4.85 -19.51
CA VAL A 296 -11.61 5.18 -20.91
C VAL A 296 -12.68 6.13 -21.45
N ASP A 297 -12.39 6.83 -22.53
CA ASP A 297 -13.40 7.60 -23.26
C ASP A 297 -14.27 6.70 -24.16
N ASP A 298 -15.19 7.32 -24.90
CA ASP A 298 -16.11 6.62 -25.82
C ASP A 298 -15.37 5.85 -26.92
N ASP A 299 -14.18 6.32 -27.30
CA ASP A 299 -13.31 5.71 -28.32
C ASP A 299 -12.38 4.63 -27.73
N GLY A 300 -12.41 4.44 -26.41
CA GLY A 300 -11.58 3.48 -25.69
C GLY A 300 -10.17 3.98 -25.34
N ASN A 301 -9.90 5.28 -25.52
CA ASN A 301 -8.62 5.85 -25.11
C ASN A 301 -8.54 5.94 -23.59
N PHE A 302 -7.36 5.64 -23.06
CA PHE A 302 -7.09 5.71 -21.63
C PHE A 302 -7.26 7.13 -21.08
N LEU A 303 -8.09 7.29 -20.06
CA LEU A 303 -8.25 8.55 -19.32
C LEU A 303 -7.51 8.52 -17.99
N ARG A 304 -7.64 7.44 -17.21
CA ARG A 304 -6.97 7.29 -15.92
C ARG A 304 -6.90 5.84 -15.45
N SER A 305 -5.96 5.58 -14.54
CA SER A 305 -5.77 4.32 -13.82
C SER A 305 -6.01 4.55 -12.33
N PHE A 306 -6.81 3.67 -11.72
CA PHE A 306 -7.02 3.72 -10.28
C PHE A 306 -5.78 3.25 -9.52
N ALA A 307 -5.02 2.27 -10.01
CA ALA A 307 -3.76 1.86 -9.38
C ALA A 307 -2.77 3.04 -9.26
N GLN A 308 -2.60 3.79 -10.36
CA GLN A 308 -1.70 4.92 -10.43
C GLN A 308 -2.15 6.08 -9.53
N GLU A 309 -3.46 6.31 -9.40
CA GLU A 309 -3.99 7.27 -8.44
C GLU A 309 -3.65 6.92 -6.98
N GLN A 310 -3.48 5.63 -6.68
CA GLN A 310 -3.00 5.17 -5.37
C GLN A 310 -1.47 5.14 -5.28
N GLY A 311 -0.75 5.62 -6.30
CA GLY A 311 0.71 5.59 -6.36
C GLY A 311 1.28 4.18 -6.55
N ARG A 312 0.54 3.30 -7.21
CA ARG A 312 0.93 1.90 -7.47
C ARG A 312 0.96 1.62 -8.97
N ASP A 313 1.83 0.71 -9.38
CA ASP A 313 1.90 0.25 -10.77
C ASP A 313 0.66 -0.57 -11.16
N HIS A 314 0.15 -1.34 -10.20
CA HIS A 314 -1.04 -2.17 -10.31
C HIS A 314 -1.62 -2.43 -8.91
N LEU A 315 -2.88 -2.84 -8.88
CA LEU A 315 -3.56 -3.35 -7.69
C LEU A 315 -3.29 -4.85 -7.54
N PHE A 316 -3.48 -5.35 -6.33
CA PHE A 316 -3.21 -6.75 -6.00
C PHE A 316 -4.32 -7.34 -5.14
N ALA A 317 -4.90 -8.44 -5.61
CA ALA A 317 -5.94 -9.20 -4.93
C ALA A 317 -5.38 -10.58 -4.50
N PRO A 318 -4.88 -10.71 -3.26
CA PRO A 318 -4.14 -11.91 -2.82
C PRO A 318 -4.99 -13.18 -2.82
N VAL A 319 -6.29 -13.06 -2.58
CA VAL A 319 -7.21 -14.21 -2.47
C VAL A 319 -8.32 -14.19 -3.51
N GLY A 320 -8.17 -13.37 -4.55
CA GLY A 320 -9.17 -13.23 -5.62
C GLY A 320 -10.45 -12.53 -5.21
N LYS A 321 -10.55 -12.02 -3.98
CA LYS A 321 -11.67 -11.19 -3.53
C LYS A 321 -11.13 -9.85 -3.10
N GLU A 322 -11.77 -8.80 -3.60
CA GLU A 322 -11.24 -7.45 -3.42
C GLU A 322 -12.36 -6.46 -3.21
N PHE A 323 -12.23 -5.65 -2.15
CA PHE A 323 -13.14 -4.56 -1.81
C PHE A 323 -12.41 -3.24 -1.96
N ARG A 324 -12.97 -2.30 -2.71
CA ARG A 324 -12.35 -0.99 -2.94
C ARG A 324 -13.37 0.12 -3.02
N THR A 325 -12.97 1.30 -2.58
CA THR A 325 -13.74 2.52 -2.75
C THR A 325 -12.91 3.51 -3.54
N MET A 326 -13.55 4.15 -4.53
CA MET A 326 -12.91 5.12 -5.41
C MET A 326 -13.83 6.30 -5.64
N GLN A 327 -13.26 7.49 -5.85
CA GLN A 327 -14.05 8.66 -6.22
C GLN A 327 -14.40 8.60 -7.71
N VAL A 328 -15.67 8.85 -8.03
CA VAL A 328 -16.13 9.06 -9.40
C VAL A 328 -15.72 10.46 -9.82
N LYS A 329 -14.90 10.55 -10.86
CA LYS A 329 -14.40 11.82 -11.41
C LYS A 329 -15.01 12.11 -12.79
N GLU A 330 -15.78 11.16 -13.29
CA GLU A 330 -16.35 11.18 -14.62
C GLU A 330 -17.48 12.20 -14.68
N PRO A 331 -17.65 12.88 -15.83
CA PRO A 331 -18.78 13.77 -16.03
C PRO A 331 -20.09 12.97 -16.08
N LEU A 332 -21.20 13.70 -16.13
CA LEU A 332 -22.53 13.12 -16.27
C LEU A 332 -22.64 12.30 -17.56
N GLY A 333 -23.21 11.11 -17.46
CA GLY A 333 -23.37 10.19 -18.58
C GLY A 333 -22.70 8.84 -18.33
N ILE A 334 -22.47 8.09 -19.40
CA ILE A 334 -21.91 6.74 -19.31
C ILE A 334 -20.40 6.84 -19.10
N ALA A 335 -19.94 6.37 -17.95
CA ALA A 335 -18.54 6.15 -17.66
C ALA A 335 -18.13 4.73 -18.07
N HIS A 336 -17.01 4.61 -18.78
CA HIS A 336 -16.50 3.34 -19.28
C HIS A 336 -15.34 2.85 -18.39
N TYR A 337 -15.64 1.94 -17.47
CA TYR A 337 -14.63 1.30 -16.63
C TYR A 337 -14.09 0.05 -17.32
N VAL A 338 -12.77 -0.13 -17.33
CA VAL A 338 -12.11 -1.34 -17.83
C VAL A 338 -11.35 -1.97 -16.68
N ILE A 339 -11.75 -3.18 -16.29
CA ILE A 339 -10.98 -3.99 -15.34
C ILE A 339 -9.95 -4.74 -16.16
N HIS A 340 -8.68 -4.38 -15.99
CA HIS A 340 -7.57 -5.02 -16.68
C HIS A 340 -6.82 -5.91 -15.71
N VAL A 341 -6.67 -7.18 -16.05
CA VAL A 341 -5.89 -8.15 -15.28
C VAL A 341 -4.57 -8.36 -16.00
N TYR A 342 -3.48 -8.04 -15.33
CA TYR A 342 -2.12 -8.25 -15.83
C TYR A 342 -1.70 -9.72 -15.76
N GLY A 343 -2.25 -10.47 -14.78
CA GLY A 343 -1.93 -11.88 -14.59
C GLY A 343 -2.02 -12.31 -13.13
N THR A 344 -1.40 -13.45 -12.81
CA THR A 344 -1.35 -14.01 -11.45
C THR A 344 0.08 -14.25 -11.00
N GLY A 345 0.40 -14.06 -9.73
CA GLY A 345 1.72 -14.33 -9.17
C GLY A 345 1.99 -13.55 -7.89
N PRO A 346 3.07 -13.84 -7.15
CA PRO A 346 3.35 -13.15 -5.90
C PRO A 346 3.54 -11.63 -6.07
N ASP A 347 3.05 -10.84 -5.11
CA ASP A 347 3.23 -9.38 -5.10
C ASP A 347 4.73 -8.98 -5.14
N GLY A 348 5.05 -7.93 -5.89
CA GLY A 348 6.42 -7.49 -6.14
C GLY A 348 7.22 -8.33 -7.15
N ILE A 349 6.63 -9.37 -7.73
CA ILE A 349 7.19 -10.15 -8.85
C ILE A 349 6.34 -9.87 -10.10
N ALA A 350 6.95 -9.89 -11.28
CA ALA A 350 6.21 -9.78 -12.53
C ALA A 350 5.16 -10.90 -12.64
N PRO A 351 3.88 -10.59 -12.92
CA PRO A 351 2.81 -11.58 -12.97
C PRO A 351 2.95 -12.53 -14.16
N ASP A 352 2.47 -13.75 -13.99
CA ASP A 352 2.24 -14.68 -15.09
C ASP A 352 1.04 -14.21 -15.92
N THR A 353 1.30 -13.81 -17.16
CA THR A 353 0.33 -13.20 -18.07
C THR A 353 -0.58 -14.22 -18.77
N THR A 354 -0.44 -15.52 -18.51
CA THR A 354 -1.28 -16.57 -19.14
C THR A 354 -2.77 -16.37 -18.92
N LYS A 355 -3.16 -15.70 -17.82
CA LYS A 355 -4.56 -15.35 -17.50
C LYS A 355 -4.87 -13.87 -17.65
N SER A 356 -3.97 -13.09 -18.24
CA SER A 356 -4.18 -11.66 -18.48
C SER A 356 -5.36 -11.40 -19.41
N GLY A 357 -5.98 -10.23 -19.31
CA GLY A 357 -7.09 -9.83 -20.15
C GLY A 357 -7.90 -8.70 -19.55
N SER A 358 -8.93 -8.24 -20.26
CA SER A 358 -9.73 -7.09 -19.85
C SER A 358 -11.23 -7.38 -19.94
N LEU A 359 -12.01 -6.64 -19.16
CA LEU A 359 -13.47 -6.54 -19.34
C LEU A 359 -13.92 -5.09 -19.17
N LYS A 360 -14.94 -4.70 -19.94
CA LYS A 360 -15.56 -3.36 -19.86
C LYS A 360 -16.87 -3.39 -19.07
N ILE A 361 -17.05 -2.41 -18.20
CA ILE A 361 -18.25 -2.15 -17.39
C ILE A 361 -18.68 -0.70 -17.63
N ASP A 362 -19.90 -0.52 -18.10
CA ASP A 362 -20.48 0.80 -18.33
C ASP A 362 -21.37 1.18 -17.14
N ILE A 363 -21.15 2.37 -16.59
CA ILE A 363 -21.87 2.89 -15.41
C ILE A 363 -22.48 4.24 -15.75
N ASP A 364 -23.77 4.42 -15.45
CA ASP A 364 -24.45 5.70 -15.59
C ASP A 364 -24.14 6.62 -14.39
N VAL A 365 -23.42 7.71 -14.66
CA VAL A 365 -23.03 8.71 -13.67
C VAL A 365 -24.11 9.80 -13.61
N ALA A 366 -24.84 9.81 -12.48
CA ALA A 366 -25.96 10.70 -12.26
C ALA A 366 -25.54 12.13 -11.85
N LYS A 367 -26.46 13.07 -12.08
CA LYS A 367 -26.30 14.47 -11.67
C LYS A 367 -26.55 14.63 -10.18
N GLY A 368 -25.52 14.99 -9.43
CA GLY A 368 -25.67 15.43 -8.05
C GLY A 368 -26.59 16.64 -7.94
N SER A 369 -27.37 16.71 -6.85
CA SER A 369 -28.32 17.82 -6.63
C SER A 369 -27.63 19.15 -6.27
N GLY A 370 -26.31 19.16 -6.12
CA GLY A 370 -25.50 20.37 -5.95
C GLY A 370 -25.06 20.96 -7.28
N THR A 371 -25.33 22.26 -7.48
CA THR A 371 -24.62 23.06 -8.49
C THR A 371 -23.18 23.25 -8.03
N VAL A 372 -22.34 22.25 -8.26
CA VAL A 372 -20.90 22.49 -8.36
C VAL A 372 -20.68 22.87 -9.82
N THR A 373 -20.51 24.17 -10.08
CA THR A 373 -19.91 24.59 -11.34
C THR A 373 -18.62 23.80 -11.47
N PRO A 374 -18.39 23.06 -12.59
CA PRO A 374 -17.11 22.41 -12.81
C PRO A 374 -16.03 23.46 -12.54
N PRO A 375 -15.04 23.20 -11.68
CA PRO A 375 -13.91 24.10 -11.62
C PRO A 375 -13.43 24.23 -13.06
N GLU A 376 -13.39 25.47 -13.55
CA GLU A 376 -12.76 25.78 -14.82
C GLU A 376 -11.44 25.03 -14.82
N VAL A 377 -11.28 24.09 -15.76
CA VAL A 377 -10.08 23.28 -15.90
C VAL A 377 -8.96 24.24 -16.27
N LYS A 378 -8.35 24.83 -15.24
CA LYS A 378 -6.96 25.18 -15.31
C LYS A 378 -6.25 23.83 -15.25
N PRO A 379 -5.50 23.44 -16.29
CA PRO A 379 -4.77 22.18 -16.27
C PRO A 379 -4.01 22.09 -14.95
N PRO A 380 -3.98 20.90 -14.31
CA PRO A 380 -3.25 20.73 -13.06
C PRO A 380 -1.84 21.26 -13.29
N VAL A 381 -1.34 22.10 -12.39
CA VAL A 381 0.10 22.33 -12.30
C VAL A 381 0.68 21.01 -11.78
N THR A 382 0.86 20.04 -12.68
CA THR A 382 1.73 18.90 -12.45
C THR A 382 3.10 19.48 -12.18
N LYS A 383 3.64 19.22 -11.00
CA LYS A 383 5.07 19.41 -10.81
C LYS A 383 5.71 18.38 -11.76
N PRO A 384 6.47 18.80 -12.80
CA PRO A 384 7.01 17.86 -13.76
C PRO A 384 7.86 16.82 -13.04
N ASN A 385 7.75 15.55 -13.43
CA ASN A 385 8.74 14.55 -13.04
C ASN A 385 10.13 15.09 -13.44
N PRO A 386 11.18 14.93 -12.60
CA PRO A 386 12.48 15.52 -12.87
C PRO A 386 13.05 15.06 -14.23
N PRO A 387 13.87 15.87 -14.90
CA PRO A 387 14.48 15.51 -16.16
C PRO A 387 15.29 14.22 -16.04
N MET A 388 15.12 13.30 -16.98
CA MET A 388 15.80 12.01 -17.01
C MET A 388 17.08 12.07 -17.86
N LYS A 389 17.96 11.09 -17.66
CA LYS A 389 19.08 10.80 -18.57
C LYS A 389 18.88 9.39 -19.12
N ILE A 390 18.67 9.27 -20.41
CA ILE A 390 18.50 7.98 -21.08
C ILE A 390 19.57 7.77 -22.14
N THR A 391 19.99 6.53 -22.32
CA THR A 391 20.90 6.11 -23.37
C THR A 391 20.19 5.15 -24.30
N ILE A 392 20.30 5.39 -25.61
CA ILE A 392 19.81 4.53 -26.68
C ILE A 392 21.04 4.00 -27.42
N ASP A 393 21.17 2.69 -27.53
CA ASP A 393 22.30 2.06 -28.21
C ASP A 393 21.93 1.71 -29.65
N MET A 394 22.86 1.87 -30.59
CA MET A 394 22.81 1.19 -31.89
C MET A 394 23.70 -0.04 -31.79
N PRO A 395 23.14 -1.24 -31.57
CA PRO A 395 23.94 -2.43 -31.30
C PRO A 395 24.72 -2.90 -32.54
N GLU A 396 25.69 -3.77 -32.30
CA GLU A 396 26.42 -4.44 -33.39
C GLU A 396 25.47 -5.14 -34.35
N GLY A 397 25.59 -4.82 -35.65
CA GLY A 397 24.74 -5.37 -36.70
C GLY A 397 23.50 -4.53 -37.02
N ALA A 398 23.27 -3.38 -36.37
CA ALA A 398 22.14 -2.49 -36.66
C ALA A 398 22.10 -2.00 -38.13
N ALA A 399 23.25 -1.91 -38.80
CA ALA A 399 23.31 -1.62 -40.24
C ALA A 399 22.84 -2.78 -41.16
N ASN A 400 22.57 -3.98 -40.63
CA ASN A 400 22.03 -5.07 -41.43
C ASN A 400 20.50 -5.04 -41.40
N ILE A 401 19.85 -4.96 -42.58
CA ILE A 401 18.39 -4.92 -42.68
C ILE A 401 17.70 -6.14 -42.07
N ASP A 402 18.40 -7.28 -41.97
CA ASP A 402 17.88 -8.52 -41.39
C ASP A 402 18.03 -8.56 -39.86
N ASN A 403 18.56 -7.51 -39.20
CA ASN A 403 18.68 -7.47 -37.75
C ASN A 403 17.32 -7.23 -37.07
N GLU A 404 17.16 -7.75 -35.85
CA GLU A 404 15.90 -7.60 -35.10
C GLU A 404 15.84 -6.28 -34.31
N ILE A 405 17.00 -5.67 -34.01
CA ILE A 405 17.12 -4.48 -33.16
C ILE A 405 18.03 -3.45 -33.83
N PHE A 406 17.54 -2.23 -34.02
CA PHE A 406 18.27 -1.15 -34.68
C PHE A 406 18.67 -0.02 -33.71
N TYR A 407 17.77 0.29 -32.79
CA TYR A 407 17.98 1.17 -31.64
C TYR A 407 17.51 0.42 -30.40
N ASP A 408 18.23 0.52 -29.28
CA ASP A 408 17.87 -0.13 -28.02
C ASP A 408 17.90 0.87 -26.85
N PRO A 409 16.75 1.26 -26.28
CA PRO A 409 15.41 0.87 -26.71
C PRO A 409 15.01 1.51 -28.06
N THR A 410 14.19 0.81 -28.86
CA THR A 410 13.66 1.33 -30.14
C THR A 410 12.75 2.54 -29.90
N ASP A 411 11.85 2.38 -28.93
CA ASP A 411 10.89 3.39 -28.51
C ASP A 411 11.06 3.66 -27.02
N THR A 412 11.00 4.92 -26.61
CA THR A 412 11.11 5.26 -25.19
C THR A 412 10.30 6.50 -24.83
N SER A 413 9.98 6.63 -23.55
CA SER A 413 9.25 7.78 -23.00
C SER A 413 10.09 8.52 -21.98
N VAL A 414 10.10 9.85 -22.07
CA VAL A 414 10.93 10.73 -21.24
C VAL A 414 10.17 11.97 -20.80
N THR A 415 10.63 12.64 -19.75
CA THR A 415 10.05 13.91 -19.30
C THR A 415 10.64 15.10 -20.05
N PRO A 416 9.92 16.22 -20.17
CA PRO A 416 10.47 17.47 -20.70
C PRO A 416 11.81 17.86 -20.05
N GLY A 417 12.79 18.21 -20.86
CA GLY A 417 14.15 18.56 -20.42
C GLY A 417 15.08 17.37 -20.21
N SER A 418 14.63 16.15 -20.52
CA SER A 418 15.48 14.96 -20.46
C SER A 418 16.61 15.01 -21.48
N THR A 419 17.78 14.51 -21.07
CA THR A 419 18.94 14.34 -21.96
C THR A 419 18.90 12.95 -22.58
N ILE A 420 18.87 12.89 -23.90
CA ILE A 420 18.91 11.65 -24.67
C ILE A 420 20.31 11.48 -25.24
N THR A 421 20.92 10.33 -25.00
CA THR A 421 22.24 9.98 -25.51
C THR A 421 22.15 8.77 -26.43
N TRP A 422 22.43 8.93 -27.73
CA TRP A 422 22.63 7.78 -28.59
C TRP A 422 24.09 7.35 -28.57
N THR A 423 24.35 6.05 -28.46
CA THR A 423 25.70 5.46 -28.55
C THR A 423 25.78 4.54 -29.76
N ASN A 424 26.77 4.73 -30.63
CA ASN A 424 27.02 3.82 -31.74
C ASN A 424 27.92 2.66 -31.27
N SER A 425 27.32 1.54 -30.87
CA SER A 425 28.07 0.31 -30.56
C SER A 425 28.23 -0.60 -31.78
N ASP A 426 27.67 -0.23 -32.92
CA ASP A 426 27.85 -0.91 -34.19
C ASP A 426 29.25 -0.66 -34.78
N THR A 427 29.63 -1.51 -35.73
CA THR A 427 30.85 -1.38 -36.53
C THR A 427 30.66 -0.43 -37.73
N ALA A 428 29.41 -0.16 -38.11
CA ALA A 428 29.03 0.80 -39.14
C ALA A 428 28.87 2.23 -38.60
N SER A 429 28.90 3.23 -39.48
CA SER A 429 28.57 4.61 -39.13
C SER A 429 27.08 4.87 -39.30
N HIS A 430 26.49 5.65 -38.39
CA HIS A 430 25.05 5.91 -38.35
C HIS A 430 24.75 7.40 -38.22
N THR A 431 23.49 7.77 -38.47
CA THR A 431 22.92 9.07 -38.08
C THR A 431 21.73 8.84 -37.15
N VAL A 432 21.40 9.86 -36.37
CA VAL A 432 20.18 9.99 -35.61
C VAL A 432 19.53 11.29 -36.07
N THR A 433 18.53 11.17 -36.93
CA THR A 433 17.91 12.32 -37.59
C THR A 433 16.41 12.30 -37.34
N SER A 434 15.87 13.39 -36.80
CA SER A 434 14.44 13.50 -36.52
C SER A 434 13.63 13.55 -37.83
N GLY A 435 12.49 12.87 -37.86
CA GLY A 435 11.66 12.69 -39.04
C GLY A 435 11.39 11.22 -39.34
N THR A 436 10.98 10.92 -40.55
CA THR A 436 10.71 9.54 -41.00
C THR A 436 11.40 9.25 -42.34
N PRO A 437 11.70 7.98 -42.66
CA PRO A 437 12.27 7.62 -43.96
C PRO A 437 11.43 8.06 -45.17
N THR A 438 10.11 8.16 -44.97
CA THR A 438 9.14 8.52 -46.02
C THR A 438 8.99 10.02 -46.22
N GLU A 439 9.01 10.81 -45.14
CA GLU A 439 8.80 12.26 -45.18
C GLU A 439 10.12 13.05 -45.18
N GLY A 440 11.22 12.39 -44.82
CA GLY A 440 12.54 12.99 -44.68
C GLY A 440 12.75 13.68 -43.33
N PRO A 441 13.88 14.38 -43.15
CA PRO A 441 14.22 15.07 -41.92
C PRO A 441 13.25 16.22 -41.61
N ASP A 442 12.74 16.29 -40.37
CA ASP A 442 11.83 17.37 -39.92
C ASP A 442 12.56 18.54 -39.22
N GLY A 443 13.88 18.42 -39.05
CA GLY A 443 14.77 19.49 -38.59
C GLY A 443 14.81 19.73 -37.07
N LYS A 444 14.18 18.87 -36.25
CA LYS A 444 14.20 19.00 -34.78
C LYS A 444 15.54 18.60 -34.16
N PHE A 445 16.21 17.57 -34.67
CA PHE A 445 17.60 17.24 -34.34
C PHE A 445 18.25 16.41 -35.46
N ASP A 446 19.57 16.57 -35.62
CA ASP A 446 20.38 15.76 -36.53
C ASP A 446 21.78 15.60 -35.94
N SER A 447 22.20 14.35 -35.71
CA SER A 447 23.55 14.04 -35.24
C SER A 447 24.64 14.28 -36.29
N GLY A 448 24.26 14.33 -37.58
CA GLY A 448 25.18 14.05 -38.68
C GLY A 448 25.71 12.61 -38.61
N LEU A 449 26.66 12.27 -39.49
CA LEU A 449 27.26 10.93 -39.52
C LEU A 449 28.28 10.76 -38.39
N PHE A 450 28.10 9.74 -37.55
CA PHE A 450 29.04 9.42 -36.48
C PHE A 450 29.41 7.93 -36.45
N GLY A 451 30.70 7.67 -36.23
CA GLY A 451 31.29 6.34 -36.34
C GLY A 451 31.23 5.52 -35.04
N PRO A 452 31.76 4.28 -35.06
CA PRO A 452 31.77 3.36 -33.94
C PRO A 452 32.34 3.97 -32.65
N GLY A 453 31.70 3.67 -31.52
CA GLY A 453 32.03 4.14 -30.18
C GLY A 453 31.74 5.63 -29.91
N LYS A 454 31.18 6.36 -30.87
CA LYS A 454 30.81 7.77 -30.71
C LYS A 454 29.39 7.91 -30.18
N LYS A 455 29.13 9.08 -29.58
CA LYS A 455 27.86 9.42 -28.97
C LYS A 455 27.31 10.71 -29.54
N PHE A 456 25.99 10.81 -29.59
CA PHE A 456 25.25 12.02 -29.88
C PHE A 456 24.29 12.31 -28.73
N GLU A 457 24.18 13.56 -28.30
CA GLU A 457 23.32 13.97 -27.20
C GLU A 457 22.40 15.11 -27.65
N THR A 458 21.13 15.04 -27.24
CA THR A 458 20.17 16.14 -27.40
C THR A 458 19.27 16.27 -26.18
N VAL A 459 18.62 17.43 -26.04
CA VAL A 459 17.61 17.70 -25.02
C VAL A 459 16.27 17.93 -25.72
N LEU A 460 15.21 17.28 -25.23
CA LEU A 460 13.86 17.46 -25.75
C LEU A 460 12.97 18.09 -24.67
N ASP A 461 12.60 19.34 -24.89
CA ASP A 461 11.85 20.16 -23.93
C ASP A 461 10.34 20.22 -24.22
N GLU A 462 9.93 20.01 -25.47
CA GLU A 462 8.53 20.13 -25.87
C GLU A 462 7.82 18.78 -25.85
N LYS A 463 6.62 18.72 -25.25
CA LYS A 463 5.77 17.53 -25.24
C LYS A 463 5.44 17.10 -26.67
N GLY A 464 5.55 15.81 -26.94
CA GLY A 464 5.20 15.22 -28.23
C GLY A 464 6.00 13.97 -28.54
N THR A 465 5.65 13.30 -29.63
CA THR A 465 6.39 12.14 -30.14
C THR A 465 7.36 12.59 -31.22
N TYR A 466 8.63 12.22 -31.04
CA TYR A 466 9.73 12.51 -31.95
C TYR A 466 10.16 11.20 -32.60
N SER A 467 9.65 10.96 -33.80
CA SER A 467 10.19 9.89 -34.66
C SER A 467 11.56 10.30 -35.18
N TYR A 468 12.46 9.33 -35.31
CA TYR A 468 13.78 9.52 -35.88
C TYR A 468 14.22 8.29 -36.66
N PHE A 469 15.17 8.49 -37.58
CA PHE A 469 15.70 7.44 -38.43
C PHE A 469 17.18 7.67 -38.78
N CYS A 470 17.83 6.61 -39.27
CA CYS A 470 19.17 6.72 -39.85
C CYS A 470 19.07 7.05 -41.34
N GLN A 471 19.71 8.13 -41.79
CA GLN A 471 19.69 8.56 -43.20
C GLN A 471 20.44 7.59 -44.11
N VAL A 472 21.46 6.88 -43.59
CA VAL A 472 22.26 5.90 -44.34
C VAL A 472 21.59 4.52 -44.38
N HIS A 473 20.81 4.19 -43.34
CA HIS A 473 20.12 2.93 -43.18
C HIS A 473 18.62 3.19 -42.89
N PRO A 474 17.80 3.51 -43.91
CA PRO A 474 16.45 4.03 -43.69
C PRO A 474 15.46 3.06 -43.04
N TRP A 475 15.79 1.78 -42.89
CA TRP A 475 15.02 0.81 -42.11
C TRP A 475 15.20 0.97 -40.59
N MET A 476 16.27 1.65 -40.14
CA MET A 476 16.49 1.94 -38.74
C MET A 476 15.61 3.12 -38.32
N THR A 477 14.51 2.82 -37.65
CA THR A 477 13.57 3.81 -37.11
C THR A 477 13.41 3.64 -35.60
N GLY A 478 13.23 4.74 -34.88
CA GLY A 478 12.86 4.73 -33.47
C GLY A 478 11.99 5.94 -33.12
N SER A 479 11.45 5.97 -31.90
CA SER A 479 10.66 7.10 -31.43
C SER A 479 10.94 7.46 -29.97
N ILE A 480 10.77 8.75 -29.65
CA ILE A 480 10.83 9.24 -28.27
C ILE A 480 9.53 9.99 -27.99
N THR A 481 8.79 9.55 -26.98
CA THR A 481 7.62 10.28 -26.48
C THR A 481 8.03 11.15 -25.30
N VAL A 482 7.97 12.46 -25.47
CA VAL A 482 8.19 13.43 -24.38
C VAL A 482 6.86 13.70 -23.71
N ASP A 483 6.68 13.26 -22.48
CA ASP A 483 5.48 13.49 -21.67
C ASP A 483 5.84 13.87 -20.22
N PRO A 484 5.25 14.94 -19.64
CA PRO A 484 5.46 15.32 -18.25
C PRO A 484 5.21 14.22 -17.21
N THR A 485 4.45 13.17 -17.56
CA THR A 485 4.15 12.02 -16.71
C THR A 485 4.93 10.75 -17.08
N ALA A 486 5.93 10.83 -17.98
CA ALA A 486 6.74 9.67 -18.32
C ALA A 486 7.46 9.10 -17.08
N ILE A 487 7.50 7.77 -17.00
CA ILE A 487 8.17 6.99 -15.96
C ILE A 487 9.47 6.42 -16.56
N PRO A 488 10.61 6.44 -15.86
CA PRO A 488 11.86 5.91 -16.40
C PRO A 488 11.77 4.40 -16.67
N GLU A 489 11.81 4.00 -17.94
CA GLU A 489 12.10 2.62 -18.30
C GLU A 489 13.60 2.36 -18.11
N PHE A 490 13.95 1.38 -17.26
CA PHE A 490 15.34 0.95 -17.11
C PHE A 490 15.70 -0.02 -18.24
N PRO A 491 16.84 0.17 -18.94
CA PRO A 491 17.24 -0.76 -19.98
C PRO A 491 17.46 -2.16 -19.39
N THR A 492 16.94 -3.17 -20.08
CA THR A 492 16.90 -4.59 -19.71
C THR A 492 18.28 -5.16 -19.31
N SER A 493 19.36 -4.56 -19.81
CA SER A 493 20.75 -4.87 -19.49
C SER A 493 21.15 -4.56 -18.03
N VAL A 494 20.47 -3.63 -17.34
CA VAL A 494 20.71 -3.30 -15.92
C VAL A 494 19.97 -4.28 -14.98
N MET A 495 18.81 -4.80 -15.40
CA MET A 495 18.07 -5.82 -14.64
C MET A 495 18.87 -7.13 -14.51
N ILE A 496 19.59 -7.55 -15.55
CA ILE A 496 20.40 -8.78 -15.53
C ILE A 496 21.53 -8.69 -14.48
N ILE A 497 22.16 -7.52 -14.32
CA ILE A 497 23.22 -7.32 -13.34
C ILE A 497 22.66 -7.30 -11.91
N MET A 498 21.50 -6.67 -11.66
CA MET A 498 20.86 -6.71 -10.34
C MET A 498 20.42 -8.13 -9.94
N VAL A 499 19.86 -8.90 -10.87
CA VAL A 499 19.46 -10.30 -10.62
C VAL A 499 20.67 -11.17 -10.28
N LEU A 500 21.82 -10.97 -10.94
CA LEU A 500 23.07 -11.71 -10.65
C LEU A 500 23.69 -11.32 -9.29
N VAL A 501 23.63 -10.04 -8.89
CA VAL A 501 24.15 -9.58 -7.59
C VAL A 501 23.26 -10.08 -6.43
N VAL A 502 21.94 -10.14 -6.62
CA VAL A 502 21.00 -10.70 -5.65
C VAL A 502 21.15 -12.23 -5.55
N ALA A 503 21.30 -12.93 -6.68
CA ALA A 503 21.54 -14.38 -6.69
C ALA A 503 22.88 -14.75 -6.01
N ALA A 504 23.96 -13.99 -6.24
CA ALA A 504 25.23 -14.20 -5.56
C ALA A 504 25.13 -13.96 -4.04
N SER A 505 24.34 -12.98 -3.61
CA SER A 505 24.11 -12.67 -2.18
C SER A 505 23.31 -13.78 -1.47
N ILE A 506 22.39 -14.44 -2.17
CA ILE A 506 21.61 -15.59 -1.67
C ILE A 506 22.48 -16.86 -1.62
N ILE A 507 23.39 -17.05 -2.56
CA ILE A 507 24.34 -18.18 -2.54
C ILE A 507 25.33 -18.02 -1.37
N ILE A 508 25.86 -16.81 -1.14
CA ILE A 508 26.78 -16.52 -0.02
C ILE A 508 26.08 -16.69 1.35
N SER A 509 24.79 -16.39 1.46
CA SER A 509 24.03 -16.61 2.71
C SER A 509 23.76 -18.10 2.98
N LYS A 510 23.56 -18.91 1.95
CA LYS A 510 23.41 -20.38 2.09
C LYS A 510 24.71 -21.10 2.46
N PHE A 511 25.88 -20.60 2.04
CA PHE A 511 27.17 -21.19 2.45
C PHE A 511 27.61 -20.84 3.88
N LYS A 512 27.09 -19.75 4.48
CA LYS A 512 27.38 -19.40 5.88
C LYS A 512 26.70 -20.29 6.92
N ASN A 513 25.69 -21.07 6.54
CA ASN A 513 24.92 -21.92 7.46
C ASN A 513 25.33 -23.42 7.47
N ILE A 514 26.40 -23.81 6.77
CA ILE A 514 26.85 -25.22 6.71
C ILE A 514 28.00 -25.55 7.71
N THR A 515 28.60 -24.56 8.36
CA THR A 515 29.70 -24.79 9.33
C THR A 515 29.32 -24.51 10.78
N TYR A 516 28.25 -25.13 11.30
CA TYR A 516 28.06 -25.30 12.75
C TYR A 516 27.24 -26.56 13.09
N THR A 517 27.80 -27.74 12.78
CA THR A 517 27.53 -28.96 13.54
C THR A 517 28.85 -29.50 14.06
N LYS A 518 29.01 -29.42 15.37
CA LYS A 518 30.24 -29.61 16.14
C LYS A 518 30.52 -31.09 16.39
N PHE A 519 31.81 -31.40 16.51
CA PHE A 519 32.36 -32.45 17.37
C PHE A 519 31.77 -32.41 18.79
#